data_AF-A0A8T2TRL2-F1
#
_entry.id   AF-A0A8T2TRL2-F1
#
_cell.length_a   1.000
_cell.length_b   1.000
_cell.length_c   1.000
_cell.angle_alpha   90.00
_cell.angle_beta   90.00
_cell.angle_gamma   90.00
#
_symmetry.space_group_name_H-M   'P 1'
#
loop_
_entity.id
_entity.type
_entity.pdbx_description
1 polymer ?
#
loop_
_entity_poly.entity_id
_entity_poly.type
_entity_poly.pdbx_seq_one_letter_code
_entity_poly.pdbx_strand_id
1 'polypeptide(L)'
;MGSAIARRQFNRLLLAALASLLLIIISSVDPVRAANDGDDGAGDDDWLNRMAKTSSDESSQPKPFNTDHGRRLLAADDDDGAGNDDWLDRMAKTSSKEDEQPGQFNTEHNPGRGTLEVDVGATAASAASPKTIIVAKDGSGHFETVQAAVNSIPKSNNQRVIISIKAGIYKEKVQVDASWVTFQGAGPRLTEIQWGDTASTKGPDGQLGTFKSASVAINGDHFTARDISFRNTAPPPPGGAVGKQAVALRISGDMAAFFNVNFYGAQDTLYDHKGRHYFYRCYIEGSIDFIFGNGRSLYLHCRLNSIASPSGSLTAQKRLSTKENTGFSFLKCVVTGTGSIYLGRAWGPASRVVFSFTYFADIIRPEGWFDWGESKRQKTVFYAEYKCYGPGSNRDGRVPWSRVLTDSQAKPFLHTGFINGEQWLNSA
;
A
#
# COMPACT_ATOMS: atom_id res chain seq x y z
N MET A 1 45.45 19.62 58.90
CA MET A 1 43.98 19.66 58.63
C MET A 1 43.59 20.05 57.20
N GLY A 2 44.48 20.60 56.34
CA GLY A 2 44.10 21.06 54.98
C GLY A 2 43.98 19.99 53.86
N SER A 3 44.60 18.81 54.01
CA SER A 3 44.66 17.79 52.93
C SER A 3 43.38 16.95 52.77
N ALA A 4 42.65 16.72 53.87
CA ALA A 4 41.41 15.92 53.85
C ALA A 4 40.21 16.68 53.27
N ILE A 5 40.18 18.01 53.41
CA ILE A 5 39.11 18.87 52.89
C ILE A 5 39.25 19.04 51.38
N ALA A 6 40.48 19.21 50.88
CA ALA A 6 40.78 19.29 49.45
C ALA A 6 40.42 17.99 48.70
N ARG A 7 40.72 16.81 49.26
CA ARG A 7 40.32 15.52 48.67
C ARG A 7 38.79 15.32 48.66
N ARG A 8 38.08 15.78 49.69
CA ARG A 8 36.61 15.73 49.72
C ARG A 8 35.96 16.68 48.71
N GLN A 9 36.52 17.87 48.50
CA GLN A 9 36.05 18.79 47.45
C GLN A 9 36.35 18.28 46.05
N PHE A 10 37.53 17.71 45.81
CA PHE A 10 37.91 17.14 44.52
C PHE A 10 37.03 15.94 44.14
N ASN A 11 36.75 15.03 45.09
CA ASN A 11 35.85 13.91 44.85
C ASN A 11 34.39 14.34 44.62
N ARG A 12 33.93 15.41 45.29
CA ARG A 12 32.58 15.97 45.03
C ARG A 12 32.46 16.60 43.65
N LEU A 13 33.50 17.30 43.19
CA LEU A 13 33.54 17.89 41.84
C LEU A 13 33.64 16.80 40.77
N LEU A 14 34.40 15.73 41.00
CA LEU A 14 34.51 14.59 40.08
C LEU A 14 33.19 13.81 39.98
N LEU A 15 32.50 13.58 41.10
CA LEU A 15 31.18 12.95 41.11
C LEU A 15 30.11 13.83 40.44
N ALA A 16 30.15 15.15 40.62
CA ALA A 16 29.25 16.07 39.94
C ALA A 16 29.52 16.12 38.43
N ALA A 17 30.79 16.07 37.99
CA ALA A 17 31.15 16.03 36.59
C ALA A 17 30.74 14.69 35.93
N LEU A 18 30.91 13.56 36.62
CA LEU A 18 30.47 12.25 36.14
C LEU A 18 28.94 12.13 36.08
N ALA A 19 28.22 12.73 37.04
CA ALA A 19 26.75 12.78 37.02
C ALA A 19 26.21 13.63 35.86
N SER A 20 26.85 14.78 35.58
CA SER A 20 26.51 15.62 34.43
C SER A 20 26.84 14.95 33.10
N LEU A 21 27.94 14.19 33.00
CA LEU A 21 28.28 13.42 31.81
C LEU A 21 27.29 12.25 31.59
N LEU A 22 26.84 11.60 32.67
CA LEU A 22 25.82 10.55 32.61
C LEU A 22 24.45 11.12 32.20
N LEU A 23 24.08 12.32 32.67
CA LEU A 23 22.86 13.02 32.26
C LEU A 23 22.89 13.45 30.80
N ILE A 24 24.06 13.87 30.29
CA ILE A 24 24.25 14.20 28.86
C ILE A 24 24.20 12.94 27.99
N ILE A 25 24.75 11.81 28.45
CA ILE A 25 24.63 10.52 27.76
C ILE A 25 23.18 10.02 27.76
N ILE A 26 22.44 10.19 28.87
CA ILE A 26 21.01 9.84 28.94
C ILE A 26 20.14 10.77 28.06
N SER A 27 20.56 12.02 27.81
CA SER A 27 19.86 12.95 26.93
C SER A 27 20.32 12.96 25.47
N SER A 28 21.34 12.16 25.10
CA SER A 28 21.88 12.06 23.73
C SER A 28 21.74 10.67 23.11
N VAL A 29 21.12 9.74 23.83
CA VAL A 29 20.52 8.55 23.24
C VAL A 29 19.08 8.90 22.91
N ASP A 30 18.84 9.38 21.69
CA ASP A 30 17.49 9.31 21.12
C ASP A 30 17.06 7.85 21.17
N PRO A 31 16.00 7.48 21.93
CA PRO A 31 15.39 6.21 21.68
C PRO A 31 14.73 6.36 20.31
N VAL A 32 15.37 5.78 19.29
CA VAL A 32 14.62 5.19 18.19
C VAL A 32 13.65 4.23 18.87
N ARG A 33 12.46 4.75 19.19
CA ARG A 33 11.26 3.97 19.40
C ARG A 33 11.04 3.29 18.05
N ALA A 34 11.71 2.16 17.87
CA ALA A 34 11.06 1.03 17.26
C ALA A 34 9.74 0.92 18.02
N ALA A 35 8.67 1.41 17.40
CA ALA A 35 7.36 0.90 17.72
C ALA A 35 7.51 -0.60 17.54
N ASN A 36 7.63 -1.31 18.66
CA ASN A 36 7.22 -2.69 18.70
C ASN A 36 5.75 -2.61 18.34
N ASP A 37 5.44 -2.72 17.05
CA ASP A 37 4.13 -3.07 16.52
C ASP A 37 3.88 -4.55 16.90
N GLY A 38 3.96 -4.82 18.20
CA GLY A 38 3.66 -6.09 18.80
C GLY A 38 2.16 -6.19 19.01
N ASP A 39 1.40 -6.27 17.92
CA ASP A 39 0.03 -6.80 17.93
C ASP A 39 -0.42 -7.14 16.49
N ASP A 40 0.13 -8.23 15.94
CA ASP A 40 -0.03 -8.61 14.53
C ASP A 40 -0.70 -10.00 14.34
N GLY A 41 -1.49 -10.53 15.28
CA GLY A 41 -2.06 -11.86 15.01
C GLY A 41 -3.22 -12.40 15.83
N ALA A 42 -3.47 -11.94 17.06
CA ALA A 42 -4.43 -12.64 17.91
C ALA A 42 -5.90 -12.54 17.44
N GLY A 43 -6.24 -11.57 16.58
CA GLY A 43 -7.61 -11.36 16.08
C GLY A 43 -7.94 -12.04 14.75
N ASP A 44 -6.94 -12.47 13.98
CA ASP A 44 -7.14 -13.03 12.63
C ASP A 44 -7.41 -14.54 12.61
N ASP A 45 -7.14 -15.22 13.71
CA ASP A 45 -7.13 -16.69 13.69
C ASP A 45 -8.45 -17.31 14.17
N ASP A 46 -9.25 -16.60 14.97
CA ASP A 46 -10.55 -17.09 15.47
C ASP A 46 -11.72 -16.83 14.50
N TRP A 47 -11.63 -15.81 13.64
CA TRP A 47 -12.77 -15.44 12.80
C TRP A 47 -13.05 -16.44 11.67
N LEU A 48 -12.04 -17.08 11.07
CA LEU A 48 -12.24 -18.12 10.06
C LEU A 48 -13.06 -19.30 10.62
N ASN A 49 -12.84 -19.64 11.90
CA ASN A 49 -13.61 -20.65 12.60
C ASN A 49 -15.05 -20.21 12.89
N ARG A 50 -15.27 -18.91 13.18
CA ARG A 50 -16.63 -18.35 13.30
C ARG A 50 -17.40 -18.38 11.99
N MET A 51 -16.71 -18.31 10.86
CA MET A 51 -17.29 -18.34 9.51
C MET A 51 -17.66 -19.74 9.04
N ALA A 52 -16.89 -20.76 9.42
CA ALA A 52 -17.27 -22.16 9.16
C ALA A 52 -18.59 -22.52 9.88
N LYS A 53 -18.82 -21.96 11.07
CA LYS A 53 -20.02 -22.21 11.88
C LYS A 53 -21.29 -21.51 11.37
N THR A 54 -21.18 -20.37 10.70
CA THR A 54 -22.35 -19.71 10.08
C THR A 54 -22.77 -20.37 8.76
N SER A 55 -21.92 -21.22 8.18
CA SER A 55 -22.24 -22.00 6.97
C SER A 55 -22.88 -23.37 7.23
N SER A 56 -22.93 -23.82 8.49
CA SER A 56 -23.49 -25.14 8.85
C SER A 56 -24.99 -25.15 9.15
N ASP A 57 -25.68 -24.00 9.11
CA ASP A 57 -27.12 -23.89 9.41
C ASP A 57 -28.03 -23.70 8.18
N GLU A 58 -27.50 -23.75 6.96
CA GLU A 58 -28.31 -23.79 5.73
C GLU A 58 -28.14 -25.12 5.00
N SER A 59 -28.95 -26.11 5.40
CA SER A 59 -29.17 -27.31 4.61
C SER A 59 -30.02 -26.98 3.39
N SER A 60 -29.39 -26.48 2.32
CA SER A 60 -29.96 -26.58 0.98
C SER A 60 -28.93 -27.24 0.06
N GLN A 61 -29.30 -28.41 -0.44
CA GLN A 61 -28.48 -29.24 -1.32
C GLN A 61 -28.05 -28.43 -2.57
N PRO A 62 -26.77 -28.46 -2.98
CA PRO A 62 -26.34 -27.81 -4.21
C PRO A 62 -26.99 -28.49 -5.42
N LYS A 63 -27.72 -27.72 -6.23
CA LYS A 63 -28.18 -28.17 -7.55
C LYS A 63 -26.97 -28.39 -8.46
N PRO A 64 -26.99 -29.42 -9.33
CA PRO A 64 -25.84 -29.71 -10.19
C PRO A 64 -25.57 -28.54 -11.14
N PHE A 65 -24.30 -28.13 -11.17
CA PHE A 65 -23.76 -27.17 -12.13
C PHE A 65 -23.92 -27.71 -13.56
N ASN A 66 -24.65 -26.97 -14.41
CA ASN A 66 -24.69 -27.25 -15.84
C ASN A 66 -23.44 -26.64 -16.49
N THR A 67 -22.46 -27.49 -16.80
CA THR A 67 -21.22 -27.12 -17.48
C THR A 67 -21.47 -26.98 -18.98
N ASP A 68 -21.90 -25.80 -19.44
CA ASP A 68 -21.82 -25.51 -20.88
C ASP A 68 -21.67 -24.03 -21.29
N HIS A 69 -21.40 -23.10 -20.36
CA HIS A 69 -21.20 -21.68 -20.72
C HIS A 69 -19.84 -21.09 -20.29
N GLY A 70 -18.91 -21.94 -19.87
CA GLY A 70 -17.57 -21.54 -19.38
C GLY A 70 -16.41 -21.74 -20.36
N ARG A 71 -16.68 -22.04 -21.64
CA ARG A 71 -15.64 -22.43 -22.60
C ARG A 71 -15.70 -21.65 -23.90
N ARG A 72 -15.59 -20.31 -23.82
CA ARG A 72 -15.35 -19.50 -25.02
C ARG A 72 -14.71 -18.13 -24.75
N LEU A 73 -13.63 -18.06 -23.97
CA LEU A 73 -12.71 -16.90 -23.97
C LEU A 73 -11.24 -17.30 -23.68
N LEU A 74 -10.86 -18.54 -23.98
CA LEU A 74 -9.48 -19.02 -23.82
C LEU A 74 -9.13 -19.97 -24.98
N ALA A 75 -8.87 -19.42 -26.17
CA ALA A 75 -7.99 -19.97 -27.20
C ALA A 75 -7.98 -19.06 -28.44
N ALA A 76 -6.77 -18.89 -29.01
CA ALA A 76 -6.41 -18.29 -30.30
C ALA A 76 -6.50 -16.75 -30.41
N ASP A 77 -5.54 -16.02 -30.99
CA ASP A 77 -4.24 -16.30 -31.60
C ASP A 77 -3.49 -14.95 -31.71
N ASP A 78 -2.18 -15.01 -31.91
CA ASP A 78 -1.35 -13.90 -32.38
C ASP A 78 -1.91 -13.31 -33.69
N ASP A 79 -2.36 -12.04 -33.70
CA ASP A 79 -2.32 -11.19 -34.91
C ASP A 79 -2.55 -9.70 -34.58
N ASP A 80 -1.95 -8.87 -35.40
CA ASP A 80 -1.76 -7.44 -35.24
C ASP A 80 -2.95 -6.71 -35.86
N GLY A 81 -3.73 -5.95 -35.09
CA GLY A 81 -4.91 -5.30 -35.66
C GLY A 81 -5.51 -4.22 -34.78
N ALA A 82 -5.22 -2.97 -35.15
CA ALA A 82 -5.87 -1.78 -34.61
C ALA A 82 -7.39 -1.83 -34.79
N GLY A 83 -8.13 -1.43 -33.75
CA GLY A 83 -9.53 -1.03 -33.85
C GLY A 83 -10.47 -1.76 -32.90
N ASN A 84 -10.61 -1.24 -31.67
CA ASN A 84 -11.96 -1.00 -31.11
C ASN A 84 -11.88 -0.09 -29.88
N ASP A 85 -11.67 1.20 -30.14
CA ASP A 85 -11.39 2.24 -29.16
C ASP A 85 -12.61 3.17 -28.97
N ASP A 86 -13.75 2.82 -29.56
CA ASP A 86 -14.87 3.74 -29.84
C ASP A 86 -15.70 4.14 -28.59
N TRP A 87 -15.65 3.38 -27.50
CA TRP A 87 -16.39 3.76 -26.28
C TRP A 87 -15.63 4.75 -25.38
N LEU A 88 -14.29 4.73 -25.41
CA LEU A 88 -13.42 5.60 -24.63
C LEU A 88 -13.42 7.05 -25.18
N ASP A 89 -13.55 7.20 -26.50
CA ASP A 89 -13.54 8.49 -27.18
C ASP A 89 -14.89 9.25 -27.06
N ARG A 90 -15.99 8.51 -26.86
CA ARG A 90 -17.34 9.08 -26.64
C ARG A 90 -17.51 9.76 -25.29
N MET A 91 -16.72 9.38 -24.28
CA MET A 91 -16.75 10.00 -22.95
C MET A 91 -15.88 11.27 -22.84
N ALA A 92 -14.89 11.43 -23.72
CA ALA A 92 -14.04 12.62 -23.76
C ALA A 92 -14.73 13.84 -24.43
N LYS A 93 -15.71 13.60 -25.32
CA LYS A 93 -16.37 14.65 -26.12
C LYS A 93 -17.56 15.33 -25.45
N THR A 94 -17.99 14.87 -24.26
CA THR A 94 -19.08 15.49 -23.49
C THR A 94 -18.62 16.53 -22.47
N SER A 95 -17.32 16.86 -22.41
CA SER A 95 -16.75 17.85 -21.50
C SER A 95 -16.46 19.22 -22.15
N SER A 96 -16.78 19.40 -23.43
CA SER A 96 -16.47 20.63 -24.17
C SER A 96 -17.69 21.13 -24.95
N LYS A 97 -18.64 21.75 -24.25
CA LYS A 97 -19.60 22.72 -24.80
C LYS A 97 -20.30 23.49 -23.67
N GLU A 98 -20.55 24.77 -23.95
CA GLU A 98 -21.08 25.87 -23.10
C GLU A 98 -19.95 26.70 -22.42
N ASP A 99 -19.34 27.68 -23.12
CA ASP A 99 -19.76 29.07 -23.48
C ASP A 99 -19.29 30.06 -22.39
N GLU A 100 -18.69 31.24 -22.58
CA GLU A 100 -18.60 32.21 -23.69
C GLU A 100 -17.42 33.21 -23.42
N GLN A 101 -17.07 34.05 -24.40
CA GLN A 101 -15.90 34.97 -24.43
C GLN A 101 -15.93 36.15 -23.44
N PRO A 102 -14.76 36.78 -23.11
CA PRO A 102 -14.67 37.85 -22.10
C PRO A 102 -14.95 39.25 -22.67
N GLY A 103 -15.84 39.99 -22.00
CA GLY A 103 -16.03 41.42 -22.19
C GLY A 103 -14.95 42.25 -21.48
N GLN A 104 -14.38 43.22 -22.19
CA GLN A 104 -13.50 44.26 -21.66
C GLN A 104 -14.24 45.20 -20.68
N PHE A 105 -13.66 45.43 -19.51
CA PHE A 105 -13.83 46.66 -18.74
C PHE A 105 -12.53 47.02 -18.00
N ASN A 106 -11.96 48.17 -18.37
CA ASN A 106 -11.06 49.02 -17.56
C ASN A 106 -11.91 49.67 -16.43
N THR A 107 -11.45 50.09 -15.24
CA THR A 107 -10.18 50.66 -14.76
C THR A 107 -10.19 50.77 -13.22
N GLU A 108 -9.03 51.07 -12.64
CA GLU A 108 -8.76 51.81 -11.37
C GLU A 108 -8.51 51.08 -10.02
N HIS A 109 -7.22 51.12 -9.64
CA HIS A 109 -6.62 51.58 -8.37
C HIS A 109 -7.23 51.16 -7.01
N ASN A 110 -6.49 50.30 -6.27
CA ASN A 110 -6.08 50.58 -4.89
C ASN A 110 -4.89 49.66 -4.46
N PRO A 111 -3.86 50.16 -3.75
CA PRO A 111 -2.64 49.39 -3.47
C PRO A 111 -2.66 48.72 -2.08
N GLY A 112 -1.93 47.60 -1.97
CA GLY A 112 -1.35 47.14 -0.71
C GLY A 112 -2.07 46.00 0.01
N ARG A 113 -1.55 44.77 -0.15
CA ARG A 113 -1.34 43.88 1.01
C ARG A 113 -0.33 42.78 0.67
N GLY A 114 0.62 42.62 1.58
CA GLY A 114 1.90 41.94 1.39
C GLY A 114 1.84 40.44 1.06
N THR A 115 2.88 40.04 0.35
CA THR A 115 3.33 38.68 0.14
C THR A 115 3.63 38.01 1.49
N LEU A 116 2.76 37.09 1.90
CA LEU A 116 3.14 36.04 2.84
C LEU A 116 3.64 34.88 1.99
N GLU A 117 4.96 34.86 1.77
CA GLU A 117 5.65 33.66 1.32
C GLU A 117 5.49 32.60 2.42
N VAL A 118 4.61 31.64 2.17
CA VAL A 118 4.57 30.41 2.95
C VAL A 118 5.67 29.54 2.40
N ASP A 119 6.74 29.42 3.17
CA ASP A 119 7.87 28.54 2.91
C ASP A 119 7.39 27.08 2.99
N VAL A 120 6.94 26.55 1.86
CA VAL A 120 6.56 25.14 1.73
C VAL A 120 7.87 24.38 1.51
N GLY A 121 8.44 23.88 2.60
CA GLY A 121 9.58 22.97 2.59
C GLY A 121 9.24 21.62 1.94
N ALA A 122 9.02 21.62 0.62
CA ALA A 122 9.20 20.45 -0.21
C ALA A 122 10.70 20.36 -0.49
N THR A 123 11.39 19.44 0.17
CA THR A 123 12.74 19.05 -0.23
C THR A 123 12.65 18.39 -1.60
N ALA A 124 12.66 19.20 -2.65
CA ALA A 124 12.77 18.74 -4.02
C ALA A 124 14.08 17.94 -4.16
N ALA A 125 14.07 16.89 -4.98
CA ALA A 125 15.31 16.30 -5.47
C ALA A 125 16.22 17.42 -5.99
N SER A 126 17.52 17.33 -5.69
CA SER A 126 18.53 18.18 -6.33
C SER A 126 18.31 18.24 -7.85
N ALA A 127 18.47 19.42 -8.46
CA ALA A 127 18.42 19.64 -9.90
C ALA A 127 19.50 18.88 -10.70
N ALA A 128 20.30 18.03 -10.04
CA ALA A 128 21.24 17.12 -10.65
C ALA A 128 20.52 15.96 -11.38
N SER A 129 21.01 15.63 -12.58
CA SER A 129 20.51 14.51 -13.38
C SER A 129 20.47 13.20 -12.56
N PRO A 130 19.44 12.34 -12.74
CA PRO A 130 19.36 11.08 -12.01
C PRO A 130 20.60 10.20 -12.23
N LYS A 131 21.11 9.58 -11.16
CA LYS A 131 22.18 8.57 -11.26
C LYS A 131 21.56 7.23 -11.63
N THR A 132 22.16 6.50 -12.57
CA THR A 132 21.69 5.16 -12.96
C THR A 132 22.66 4.07 -12.51
N ILE A 133 22.15 3.00 -11.91
CA ILE A 133 22.85 1.78 -11.53
C ILE A 133 22.20 0.61 -12.27
N ILE A 134 22.98 -0.24 -12.95
CA ILE A 134 22.46 -1.40 -13.67
C ILE A 134 22.66 -2.66 -12.81
N VAL A 135 21.60 -3.45 -12.66
CA VAL A 135 21.64 -4.76 -12.01
C VAL A 135 21.35 -5.84 -13.06
N ALA A 136 22.26 -6.79 -13.23
CA ALA A 136 22.11 -7.90 -14.17
C ALA A 136 22.75 -9.18 -13.63
N LYS A 137 21.97 -10.26 -13.55
CA LYS A 137 22.43 -11.55 -12.97
C LYS A 137 23.52 -12.25 -13.78
N ASP A 138 23.69 -11.86 -15.04
CA ASP A 138 24.69 -12.41 -15.96
C ASP A 138 26.05 -11.70 -15.87
N GLY A 139 26.20 -10.76 -14.93
CA GLY A 139 27.42 -9.97 -14.75
C GLY A 139 27.58 -8.80 -15.72
N SER A 140 26.59 -8.54 -16.59
CA SER A 140 26.65 -7.41 -17.55
C SER A 140 26.33 -6.04 -16.92
N GLY A 141 25.92 -6.02 -15.65
CA GLY A 141 25.58 -4.83 -14.88
C GLY A 141 26.68 -4.37 -13.92
N HIS A 142 26.42 -3.30 -13.16
CA HIS A 142 27.29 -2.87 -12.07
C HIS A 142 27.22 -3.81 -10.85
N PHE A 143 26.07 -4.46 -10.66
CA PHE A 143 25.83 -5.44 -9.60
C PHE A 143 25.05 -6.64 -10.14
N GLU A 144 25.25 -7.81 -9.53
CA GLU A 144 24.49 -9.03 -9.85
C GLU A 144 23.18 -9.15 -9.05
N THR A 145 23.12 -8.51 -7.87
CA THR A 145 21.97 -8.54 -6.95
C THR A 145 21.40 -7.15 -6.72
N VAL A 146 20.10 -7.09 -6.43
CA VAL A 146 19.39 -5.83 -6.17
C VAL A 146 19.82 -5.24 -4.84
N GLN A 147 19.96 -6.06 -3.78
CA GLN A 147 20.39 -5.57 -2.47
C GLN A 147 21.80 -4.98 -2.51
N ALA A 148 22.72 -5.53 -3.30
CA ALA A 148 24.07 -4.95 -3.43
C ALA A 148 24.02 -3.55 -4.07
N ALA A 149 23.18 -3.36 -5.10
CA ALA A 149 22.96 -2.05 -5.70
C ALA A 149 22.34 -1.06 -4.69
N VAL A 150 21.35 -1.49 -3.92
CA VAL A 150 20.74 -0.68 -2.85
C VAL A 150 21.77 -0.28 -1.79
N ASN A 151 22.63 -1.22 -1.36
CA ASN A 151 23.67 -0.96 -0.36
C ASN A 151 24.71 0.07 -0.82
N SER A 152 24.85 0.30 -2.12
CA SER A 152 25.76 1.32 -2.67
C SER A 152 25.22 2.75 -2.54
N ILE A 153 23.95 2.92 -2.15
CA ILE A 153 23.28 4.22 -2.00
C ILE A 153 23.36 4.64 -0.52
N PRO A 154 23.91 5.82 -0.21
CA PRO A 154 24.00 6.28 1.18
C PRO A 154 22.60 6.54 1.76
N LYS A 155 22.41 6.29 3.05
CA LYS A 155 21.12 6.56 3.72
C LYS A 155 20.70 8.04 3.65
N SER A 156 21.67 8.95 3.62
CA SER A 156 21.46 10.40 3.48
C SER A 156 21.21 10.86 2.04
N ASN A 157 20.88 9.95 1.12
CA ASN A 157 20.67 10.26 -0.29
C ASN A 157 19.53 11.26 -0.50
N ASN A 158 19.82 12.33 -1.25
CA ASN A 158 18.88 13.40 -1.60
C ASN A 158 18.76 13.61 -3.13
N GLN A 159 19.30 12.68 -3.91
CA GLN A 159 19.27 12.69 -5.38
C GLN A 159 18.58 11.42 -5.89
N ARG A 160 17.81 11.54 -6.98
CA ARG A 160 17.19 10.39 -7.63
C ARG A 160 18.24 9.39 -8.12
N VAL A 161 18.21 8.16 -7.58
CA VAL A 161 19.02 7.03 -8.06
C VAL A 161 18.10 5.97 -8.68
N ILE A 162 18.28 5.73 -9.97
CA ILE A 162 17.56 4.72 -10.73
C ILE A 162 18.37 3.43 -10.73
N ILE A 163 17.85 2.39 -10.10
CA ILE A 163 18.35 1.02 -10.21
C ILE A 163 17.58 0.36 -11.37
N SER A 164 18.23 0.26 -12.52
CA SER A 164 17.74 -0.45 -13.71
C SER A 164 18.03 -1.95 -13.56
N ILE A 165 16.99 -2.73 -13.33
CA ILE A 165 17.04 -4.15 -13.05
C ILE A 165 16.69 -4.91 -14.34
N LYS A 166 17.64 -5.65 -14.89
CA LYS A 166 17.44 -6.44 -16.12
C LYS A 166 16.42 -7.55 -15.91
N ALA A 167 16.01 -8.19 -17.00
CA ALA A 167 15.09 -9.32 -16.96
C ALA A 167 15.70 -10.47 -16.14
N GLY A 168 14.86 -11.12 -15.33
CA GLY A 168 15.26 -12.23 -14.48
C GLY A 168 14.45 -12.32 -13.19
N ILE A 169 14.54 -13.48 -12.55
CA ILE A 169 14.02 -13.72 -11.20
C ILE A 169 15.17 -13.54 -10.20
N TYR A 170 15.03 -12.56 -9.32
CA TYR A 170 15.96 -12.21 -8.25
C TYR A 170 15.46 -12.79 -6.93
N LYS A 171 16.06 -13.89 -6.48
CA LYS A 171 15.67 -14.61 -5.25
C LYS A 171 16.45 -14.06 -4.05
N GLU A 172 16.02 -12.92 -3.53
CA GLU A 172 16.69 -12.21 -2.45
C GLU A 172 15.69 -11.38 -1.63
N LYS A 173 16.01 -11.14 -0.36
CA LYS A 173 15.33 -10.11 0.43
C LYS A 173 15.95 -8.76 0.11
N VAL A 174 15.10 -7.75 -0.10
CA VAL A 174 15.56 -6.39 -0.38
C VAL A 174 15.01 -5.41 0.64
N GLN A 175 15.88 -4.61 1.25
CA GLN A 175 15.52 -3.51 2.15
C GLN A 175 16.11 -2.20 1.62
N VAL A 176 15.22 -1.26 1.31
CA VAL A 176 15.53 0.06 0.76
C VAL A 176 15.37 1.12 1.85
N ASP A 177 16.47 1.45 2.52
CA ASP A 177 16.50 2.47 3.58
C ASP A 177 16.72 3.90 3.06
N ALA A 178 17.38 4.04 1.90
CA ALA A 178 17.68 5.34 1.32
C ALA A 178 16.45 5.93 0.62
N SER A 179 16.23 7.24 0.79
CA SER A 179 15.22 7.99 0.03
C SER A 179 15.65 8.20 -1.42
N TRP A 180 14.70 8.62 -2.26
CA TRP A 180 14.95 8.94 -3.67
C TRP A 180 15.48 7.78 -4.54
N VAL A 181 15.07 6.55 -4.23
CA VAL A 181 15.43 5.35 -5.02
C VAL A 181 14.30 4.98 -5.99
N THR A 182 14.66 4.64 -7.23
CA THR A 182 13.74 4.10 -8.23
C THR A 182 14.17 2.71 -8.65
N PHE A 183 13.27 1.74 -8.63
CA PHE A 183 13.45 0.45 -9.30
C PHE A 183 12.78 0.50 -10.68
N GLN A 184 13.55 0.23 -11.72
CA GLN A 184 13.06 0.14 -13.10
C GLN A 184 13.35 -1.25 -13.64
N GLY A 185 12.32 -2.08 -13.78
CA GLY A 185 12.43 -3.39 -14.43
C GLY A 185 12.33 -3.31 -15.95
N ALA A 186 12.52 -4.47 -16.60
CA ALA A 186 12.37 -4.62 -18.05
C ALA A 186 10.91 -4.89 -18.49
N GLY A 187 9.97 -4.93 -17.54
CA GLY A 187 8.60 -5.38 -17.75
C GLY A 187 8.13 -6.21 -16.57
N PRO A 188 6.88 -6.07 -16.11
CA PRO A 188 6.43 -6.77 -14.90
C PRO A 188 6.31 -8.29 -15.10
N ARG A 189 6.35 -8.80 -16.34
CA ARG A 189 6.45 -10.25 -16.61
C ARG A 189 7.89 -10.74 -16.80
N LEU A 190 8.85 -9.83 -16.87
CA LEU A 190 10.25 -10.13 -17.23
C LEU A 190 11.20 -9.95 -16.05
N THR A 191 10.90 -9.04 -15.13
CA THR A 191 11.71 -8.77 -13.94
C THR A 191 10.89 -9.01 -12.68
N GLU A 192 11.35 -9.89 -11.79
CA GLU A 192 10.70 -10.21 -10.51
C GLU A 192 11.71 -10.29 -9.37
N ILE A 193 11.41 -9.67 -8.23
CA ILE A 193 12.11 -9.88 -6.96
C ILE A 193 11.22 -10.75 -6.06
N GLN A 194 11.77 -11.84 -5.54
CA GLN A 194 11.00 -12.79 -4.75
C GLN A 194 11.75 -13.33 -3.53
N TRP A 195 11.00 -13.54 -2.44
CA TRP A 195 11.42 -14.29 -1.26
C TRP A 195 10.24 -15.11 -0.71
N GLY A 196 10.42 -15.85 0.39
CA GLY A 196 9.43 -16.83 0.88
C GLY A 196 9.25 -16.86 2.39
N ASP A 197 9.48 -15.75 3.09
CA ASP A 197 9.30 -15.70 4.54
C ASP A 197 7.81 -15.57 4.90
N THR A 198 7.44 -16.20 6.02
CA THR A 198 6.15 -16.00 6.69
C THR A 198 6.38 -15.34 8.04
N ALA A 199 5.32 -14.87 8.69
CA ALA A 199 5.40 -14.36 10.07
C ALA A 199 6.02 -15.37 11.04
N SER A 200 5.76 -16.66 10.85
CA SER A 200 6.32 -17.74 11.67
C SER A 200 7.76 -18.16 11.32
N THR A 201 8.33 -17.63 10.23
CA THR A 201 9.74 -17.89 9.89
C THR A 201 10.64 -17.45 11.03
N LYS A 202 11.63 -18.28 11.41
CA LYS A 202 12.59 -17.96 12.46
C LYS A 202 13.64 -16.98 11.92
N GLY A 203 13.75 -15.83 12.56
CA GLY A 203 14.85 -14.88 12.41
C GLY A 203 15.76 -14.85 13.66
N PRO A 204 16.72 -13.89 13.70
CA PRO A 204 17.70 -13.78 14.79
C PRO A 204 17.06 -13.54 16.17
N ASP A 205 15.97 -12.78 16.22
CA ASP A 205 15.30 -12.36 17.46
C ASP A 205 14.03 -13.17 17.77
N GLY A 206 13.88 -14.35 17.17
CA GLY A 206 12.66 -15.15 17.23
C GLY A 206 11.88 -15.13 15.91
N GLN A 207 10.56 -15.30 15.97
CA GLN A 207 9.73 -15.26 14.77
C GLN A 207 9.79 -13.87 14.12
N LEU A 208 9.81 -13.82 12.80
CA LEU A 208 9.90 -12.57 12.04
C LEU A 208 8.69 -11.66 12.28
N GLY A 209 7.51 -12.24 12.48
CA GLY A 209 6.24 -11.52 12.44
C GLY A 209 5.92 -11.04 11.03
N THR A 210 4.70 -10.53 10.83
CA THR A 210 4.22 -10.06 9.53
C THR A 210 5.13 -8.98 8.96
N PHE A 211 5.55 -8.01 9.80
CA PHE A 211 6.39 -6.89 9.39
C PHE A 211 7.73 -7.30 8.75
N LYS A 212 8.44 -8.28 9.33
CA LYS A 212 9.76 -8.73 8.81
C LYS A 212 9.64 -9.85 7.76
N SER A 213 8.44 -10.37 7.50
CA SER A 213 8.20 -11.37 6.44
C SER A 213 8.34 -10.81 5.01
N ALA A 214 8.35 -9.48 4.87
CA ALA A 214 8.41 -8.81 3.57
C ALA A 214 9.59 -9.29 2.70
N SER A 215 9.28 -9.66 1.46
CA SER A 215 10.31 -9.96 0.44
C SER A 215 11.05 -8.69 0.04
N VAL A 216 10.32 -7.59 -0.12
CA VAL A 216 10.88 -6.24 -0.30
C VAL A 216 10.32 -5.27 0.73
N ALA A 217 11.19 -4.55 1.42
CA ALA A 217 10.85 -3.54 2.42
C ALA A 217 11.32 -2.15 1.96
N ILE A 218 10.37 -1.26 1.73
CA ILE A 218 10.62 0.14 1.35
C ILE A 218 10.48 1.01 2.59
N ASN A 219 11.60 1.55 3.09
CA ASN A 219 11.62 2.41 4.27
C ASN A 219 11.95 3.88 3.92
N GLY A 220 12.69 4.12 2.83
CA GLY A 220 13.04 5.45 2.36
C GLY A 220 11.88 6.16 1.66
N ASP A 221 11.85 7.49 1.78
CA ASP A 221 10.82 8.33 1.18
C ASP A 221 11.06 8.52 -0.32
N HIS A 222 10.01 8.90 -1.05
CA HIS A 222 10.06 9.14 -2.49
C HIS A 222 10.53 7.91 -3.30
N PHE A 223 10.19 6.70 -2.87
CA PHE A 223 10.50 5.50 -3.65
C PHE A 223 9.62 5.41 -4.90
N THR A 224 10.17 4.98 -6.04
CA THR A 224 9.37 4.63 -7.23
C THR A 224 9.68 3.21 -7.68
N ALA A 225 8.67 2.44 -8.08
CA ALA A 225 8.87 1.21 -8.86
C ALA A 225 8.11 1.27 -10.19
N ARG A 226 8.76 0.79 -11.26
CA ARG A 226 8.20 0.73 -12.62
C ARG A 226 8.51 -0.62 -13.26
N ASP A 227 7.51 -1.19 -13.93
CA ASP A 227 7.67 -2.33 -14.82
C ASP A 227 8.39 -3.55 -14.19
N ILE A 228 8.00 -3.91 -12.97
CA ILE A 228 8.63 -4.97 -12.17
C ILE A 228 7.59 -5.72 -11.34
N SER A 229 7.89 -6.95 -10.94
CA SER A 229 7.08 -7.74 -10.01
C SER A 229 7.75 -7.94 -8.65
N PHE A 230 6.93 -7.98 -7.60
CA PHE A 230 7.34 -8.36 -6.26
C PHE A 230 6.51 -9.57 -5.80
N ARG A 231 7.16 -10.61 -5.30
CA ARG A 231 6.49 -11.86 -4.89
C ARG A 231 6.92 -12.33 -3.52
N ASN A 232 5.96 -12.75 -2.71
CA ASN A 232 6.21 -13.73 -1.66
C ASN A 232 5.80 -15.12 -2.16
N THR A 233 6.70 -16.09 -2.07
CA THR A 233 6.49 -17.46 -2.59
C THR A 233 5.89 -18.40 -1.54
N ALA A 234 5.59 -17.94 -0.33
CA ALA A 234 4.90 -18.76 0.66
C ALA A 234 3.53 -19.21 0.10
N PRO A 235 3.15 -20.48 0.29
CA PRO A 235 1.88 -20.99 -0.22
C PRO A 235 0.69 -20.35 0.52
N PRO A 236 -0.50 -20.29 -0.12
CA PRO A 236 -1.71 -19.89 0.57
C PRO A 236 -1.94 -20.71 1.85
N PRO A 237 -2.23 -20.06 2.99
CA PRO A 237 -2.43 -20.78 4.23
C PRO A 237 -3.75 -21.56 4.24
N PRO A 238 -3.79 -22.73 4.91
CA PRO A 238 -5.05 -23.33 5.32
C PRO A 238 -5.87 -22.38 6.21
N GLY A 239 -7.19 -22.52 6.21
CA GLY A 239 -8.06 -21.74 7.09
C GLY A 239 -7.70 -21.93 8.57
N GLY A 240 -7.59 -20.83 9.32
CA GLY A 240 -7.27 -20.82 10.75
C GLY A 240 -5.79 -21.05 11.08
N ALA A 241 -4.90 -21.07 10.08
CA ALA A 241 -3.47 -21.24 10.30
C ALA A 241 -2.82 -19.98 10.87
N VAL A 242 -2.20 -20.11 12.04
CA VAL A 242 -1.50 -19.02 12.74
C VAL A 242 -0.13 -18.75 12.12
N GLY A 243 0.25 -17.48 12.01
CA GLY A 243 1.61 -17.05 11.65
C GLY A 243 1.99 -17.30 10.19
N LYS A 244 1.00 -17.36 9.28
CA LYS A 244 1.19 -17.62 7.85
C LYS A 244 1.13 -16.39 6.94
N GLN A 245 0.95 -15.21 7.53
CA GLN A 245 1.08 -13.93 6.84
C GLN A 245 2.43 -13.87 6.09
N ALA A 246 2.42 -13.46 4.83
CA ALA A 246 3.59 -13.54 3.97
C ALA A 246 3.64 -12.36 2.98
N VAL A 247 4.36 -11.32 3.39
CA VAL A 247 4.36 -10.04 2.69
C VAL A 247 5.26 -10.08 1.45
N ALA A 248 4.73 -9.69 0.28
CA ALA A 248 5.50 -9.52 -0.95
C ALA A 248 6.26 -8.18 -0.91
N LEU A 249 5.55 -7.10 -0.56
CA LEU A 249 6.15 -5.78 -0.43
C LEU A 249 5.53 -5.01 0.74
N ARG A 250 6.39 -4.38 1.57
CA ARG A 250 6.01 -3.46 2.64
C ARG A 250 6.46 -2.04 2.34
N ILE A 251 5.61 -1.06 2.58
CA ILE A 251 5.88 0.37 2.33
C ILE A 251 5.72 1.19 3.61
N SER A 252 6.83 1.66 4.16
CA SER A 252 6.89 2.51 5.35
C SER A 252 7.36 3.94 5.07
N GLY A 253 7.97 4.19 3.90
CA GLY A 253 8.42 5.52 3.47
C GLY A 253 7.28 6.31 2.82
N ASP A 254 7.27 7.63 3.02
CA ASP A 254 6.25 8.51 2.46
C ASP A 254 6.49 8.78 0.96
N MET A 255 5.44 9.15 0.24
CA MET A 255 5.51 9.57 -1.16
C MET A 255 6.05 8.49 -2.11
N ALA A 256 5.63 7.23 -1.92
CA ALA A 256 6.02 6.12 -2.79
C ALA A 256 5.05 5.91 -3.97
N ALA A 257 5.58 5.69 -5.19
CA ALA A 257 4.78 5.50 -6.39
C ALA A 257 5.10 4.18 -7.13
N PHE A 258 4.07 3.55 -7.67
CA PHE A 258 4.16 2.27 -8.37
C PHE A 258 3.42 2.36 -9.70
N PHE A 259 4.13 2.10 -10.80
CA PHE A 259 3.59 2.18 -12.17
C PHE A 259 3.77 0.85 -12.88
N ASN A 260 2.67 0.20 -13.28
CA ASN A 260 2.73 -1.09 -13.98
C ASN A 260 3.54 -2.15 -13.20
N VAL A 261 3.25 -2.28 -11.91
CA VAL A 261 3.91 -3.22 -10.99
C VAL A 261 2.95 -4.35 -10.66
N ASN A 262 3.45 -5.58 -10.57
CA ASN A 262 2.66 -6.69 -10.03
C ASN A 262 3.11 -7.05 -8.61
N PHE A 263 2.14 -7.39 -7.77
CA PHE A 263 2.35 -7.88 -6.41
C PHE A 263 1.68 -9.24 -6.28
N TYR A 264 2.48 -10.26 -5.95
CA TYR A 264 2.01 -11.64 -5.83
C TYR A 264 2.24 -12.18 -4.42
N GLY A 265 1.19 -12.73 -3.83
CA GLY A 265 1.23 -13.38 -2.53
C GLY A 265 -0.09 -14.08 -2.24
N ALA A 266 -0.31 -14.43 -0.98
CA ALA A 266 -1.57 -15.00 -0.52
C ALA A 266 -2.14 -14.16 0.62
N GLN A 267 -1.90 -14.53 1.87
CA GLN A 267 -2.26 -13.70 3.02
C GLN A 267 -1.25 -12.56 3.17
N ASP A 268 -1.75 -11.33 3.32
CA ASP A 268 -0.97 -10.13 3.58
C ASP A 268 0.02 -9.74 2.46
N THR A 269 -0.36 -9.90 1.17
CA THR A 269 0.52 -9.62 0.02
C THR A 269 1.17 -8.23 0.05
N LEU A 270 0.38 -7.16 0.16
CA LEU A 270 0.84 -5.77 0.12
C LEU A 270 0.61 -5.09 1.47
N TYR A 271 1.70 -4.89 2.21
CA TYR A 271 1.68 -4.15 3.46
C TYR A 271 1.90 -2.65 3.19
N ASP A 272 0.80 -1.97 2.84
CA ASP A 272 0.67 -0.53 2.72
C ASP A 272 0.68 0.14 4.11
N HIS A 273 1.83 0.04 4.78
CA HIS A 273 1.98 0.21 6.23
C HIS A 273 1.69 1.64 6.68
N LYS A 274 2.39 2.65 6.14
CA LYS A 274 2.19 4.07 6.47
C LYS A 274 2.81 4.96 5.39
N GLY A 275 2.32 6.19 5.29
CA GLY A 275 2.76 7.16 4.27
C GLY A 275 1.70 7.41 3.20
N ARG A 276 2.01 8.24 2.22
CA ARG A 276 1.18 8.57 1.06
C ARG A 276 1.67 7.80 -0.15
N HIS A 277 0.82 6.97 -0.74
CA HIS A 277 1.24 6.12 -1.85
C HIS A 277 0.32 6.23 -3.06
N TYR A 278 0.91 5.98 -4.22
CA TYR A 278 0.21 6.00 -5.50
C TYR A 278 0.48 4.71 -6.27
N PHE A 279 -0.59 4.02 -6.67
CA PHE A 279 -0.52 2.81 -7.48
C PHE A 279 -1.28 3.04 -8.77
N TYR A 280 -0.59 2.97 -9.90
CA TYR A 280 -1.19 3.19 -11.22
C TYR A 280 -0.98 1.98 -12.11
N ARG A 281 -2.09 1.43 -12.62
CA ARG A 281 -2.08 0.24 -13.51
C ARG A 281 -1.33 -0.95 -12.91
N CYS A 282 -1.43 -1.15 -11.60
CA CYS A 282 -0.80 -2.27 -10.92
C CYS A 282 -1.71 -3.51 -10.90
N TYR A 283 -1.11 -4.69 -10.81
CA TYR A 283 -1.79 -5.94 -10.52
C TYR A 283 -1.48 -6.36 -9.09
N ILE A 284 -2.50 -6.68 -8.30
CA ILE A 284 -2.33 -7.11 -6.91
C ILE A 284 -3.12 -8.40 -6.70
N GLU A 285 -2.45 -9.46 -6.25
CA GLU A 285 -3.03 -10.77 -6.02
C GLU A 285 -2.87 -11.25 -4.58
N GLY A 286 -3.92 -11.85 -4.02
CA GLY A 286 -3.87 -12.51 -2.72
C GLY A 286 -5.20 -13.10 -2.27
N SER A 287 -5.25 -13.55 -1.02
CA SER A 287 -6.39 -14.27 -0.44
C SER A 287 -7.03 -13.52 0.72
N ILE A 288 -6.32 -13.40 1.84
CA ILE A 288 -6.78 -12.78 3.08
C ILE A 288 -6.02 -11.48 3.28
N ASP A 289 -6.76 -10.38 3.44
CA ASP A 289 -6.24 -9.05 3.79
C ASP A 289 -5.07 -8.61 2.92
N PHE A 290 -5.13 -8.96 1.62
CA PHE A 290 -3.95 -8.88 0.77
C PHE A 290 -3.53 -7.44 0.40
N ILE A 291 -4.32 -6.44 0.79
CA ILE A 291 -3.94 -5.02 0.86
C ILE A 291 -4.27 -4.49 2.26
N PHE A 292 -3.25 -4.25 3.09
CA PHE A 292 -3.47 -3.92 4.51
C PHE A 292 -2.47 -2.88 5.02
N GLY A 293 -2.81 -2.26 6.16
CA GLY A 293 -1.99 -1.22 6.80
C GLY A 293 -2.72 0.11 6.98
N ASN A 294 -1.98 1.18 7.31
CA ASN A 294 -2.50 2.51 7.62
C ASN A 294 -2.04 3.58 6.62
N GLY A 295 -1.66 3.19 5.40
CA GLY A 295 -1.31 4.13 4.33
C GLY A 295 -2.46 5.06 3.94
N ARG A 296 -2.12 6.20 3.34
CA ARG A 296 -3.02 7.11 2.64
C ARG A 296 -2.79 6.95 1.14
N SER A 297 -3.58 6.10 0.50
CA SER A 297 -3.19 5.55 -0.80
C SER A 297 -4.28 5.66 -1.84
N LEU A 298 -3.88 6.03 -3.05
CA LEU A 298 -4.73 6.01 -4.23
C LEU A 298 -4.30 4.88 -5.16
N TYR A 299 -5.20 3.94 -5.39
CA TYR A 299 -5.09 2.85 -6.34
C TYR A 299 -5.93 3.20 -7.57
N LEU A 300 -5.27 3.57 -8.66
CA LEU A 300 -5.91 4.01 -9.89
C LEU A 300 -5.69 3.00 -11.02
N HIS A 301 -6.77 2.56 -11.67
CA HIS A 301 -6.72 1.61 -12.79
C HIS A 301 -6.02 0.29 -12.45
N CYS A 302 -6.07 -0.13 -11.19
CA CYS A 302 -5.44 -1.38 -10.75
C CYS A 302 -6.37 -2.59 -10.97
N ARG A 303 -5.77 -3.75 -11.21
CA ARG A 303 -6.46 -5.05 -11.20
C ARG A 303 -6.18 -5.76 -9.88
N LEU A 304 -7.24 -6.13 -9.19
CA LEU A 304 -7.22 -6.72 -7.85
C LEU A 304 -7.76 -8.15 -8.00
N ASN A 305 -6.88 -9.14 -7.91
CA ASN A 305 -7.22 -10.53 -8.21
C ASN A 305 -7.20 -11.39 -6.95
N SER A 306 -8.36 -11.88 -6.53
CA SER A 306 -8.42 -12.81 -5.41
C SER A 306 -8.05 -14.22 -5.84
N ILE A 307 -7.25 -14.90 -5.03
CA ILE A 307 -6.98 -16.34 -5.10
C ILE A 307 -7.53 -17.05 -3.86
N ALA A 308 -8.53 -16.46 -3.20
CA ALA A 308 -9.11 -17.01 -1.99
C ALA A 308 -9.84 -18.34 -2.25
N SER A 309 -9.75 -19.24 -1.27
CA SER A 309 -10.48 -20.52 -1.25
C SER A 309 -10.70 -20.99 0.20
N PRO A 310 -11.96 -21.17 0.67
CA PRO A 310 -13.20 -20.72 0.02
C PRO A 310 -13.44 -19.21 0.19
N SER A 311 -12.81 -18.59 1.19
CA SER A 311 -13.14 -17.22 1.63
C SER A 311 -11.91 -16.35 1.83
N GLY A 312 -12.10 -15.04 1.74
CA GLY A 312 -11.00 -14.09 1.84
C GLY A 312 -11.46 -12.65 2.10
N SER A 313 -10.52 -11.73 1.96
CA SER A 313 -10.75 -10.30 2.15
C SER A 313 -9.77 -9.52 1.29
N LEU A 314 -10.27 -8.50 0.60
CA LEU A 314 -9.44 -7.64 -0.23
C LEU A 314 -8.59 -6.71 0.62
N THR A 315 -9.19 -6.07 1.62
CA THR A 315 -8.52 -5.04 2.42
C THR A 315 -8.61 -5.24 3.92
N ALA A 316 -7.56 -4.83 4.64
CA ALA A 316 -7.58 -4.66 6.10
C ALA A 316 -6.89 -3.34 6.50
N GLN A 317 -7.66 -2.25 6.51
CA GLN A 317 -7.10 -0.92 6.76
C GLN A 317 -7.09 -0.61 8.28
N LYS A 318 -5.94 -0.16 8.82
CA LYS A 318 -5.61 -0.01 10.26
C LYS A 318 -5.82 1.39 10.87
N ARG A 319 -6.62 2.27 10.27
CA ARG A 319 -6.80 3.64 10.77
C ARG A 319 -7.33 3.62 12.20
N LEU A 320 -6.59 4.27 13.10
CA LEU A 320 -6.79 4.18 14.55
C LEU A 320 -7.76 5.25 15.06
N SER A 321 -7.86 6.38 14.36
CA SER A 321 -8.74 7.48 14.75
C SER A 321 -9.40 8.15 13.55
N THR A 322 -10.61 8.69 13.75
CA THR A 322 -11.30 9.51 12.74
C THR A 322 -10.59 10.84 12.46
N LYS A 323 -9.65 11.24 13.33
CA LYS A 323 -8.78 12.41 13.15
C LYS A 323 -7.63 12.15 12.17
N GLU A 324 -7.27 10.88 11.93
CA GLU A 324 -6.23 10.53 10.97
C GLU A 324 -6.75 10.68 9.54
N ASN A 325 -5.90 11.24 8.68
CA ASN A 325 -6.22 11.38 7.27
C ASN A 325 -5.67 10.24 6.41
N THR A 326 -5.62 9.02 6.93
CA THR A 326 -5.18 7.81 6.22
C THR A 326 -6.35 7.03 5.61
N GLY A 327 -6.06 6.07 4.75
CA GLY A 327 -7.03 5.16 4.15
C GLY A 327 -6.83 4.92 2.68
N PHE A 328 -7.59 3.97 2.14
CA PHE A 328 -7.41 3.48 0.78
C PHE A 328 -8.54 3.98 -0.12
N SER A 329 -8.19 4.59 -1.25
CA SER A 329 -9.11 4.93 -2.32
C SER A 329 -8.79 4.09 -3.54
N PHE A 330 -9.76 3.30 -3.99
CA PHE A 330 -9.69 2.51 -5.21
C PHE A 330 -10.56 3.17 -6.28
N LEU A 331 -9.93 3.60 -7.36
CA LEU A 331 -10.57 4.38 -8.41
C LEU A 331 -10.39 3.69 -9.76
N LYS A 332 -11.51 3.40 -10.43
CA LYS A 332 -11.51 2.75 -11.76
C LYS A 332 -10.75 1.42 -11.78
N CYS A 333 -10.80 0.69 -10.66
CA CYS A 333 -10.18 -0.62 -10.53
C CYS A 333 -11.09 -1.73 -11.06
N VAL A 334 -10.55 -2.95 -11.13
CA VAL A 334 -11.29 -4.16 -11.46
C VAL A 334 -10.98 -5.21 -10.39
N VAL A 335 -12.00 -5.72 -9.71
CA VAL A 335 -11.90 -6.83 -8.76
C VAL A 335 -12.40 -8.11 -9.42
N THR A 336 -11.51 -9.09 -9.55
CA THR A 336 -11.79 -10.43 -10.10
C THR A 336 -11.20 -11.51 -9.22
N GLY A 337 -11.32 -12.77 -9.62
CA GLY A 337 -10.62 -13.89 -8.99
C GLY A 337 -11.56 -14.98 -8.54
N THR A 338 -11.20 -15.64 -7.44
CA THR A 338 -11.92 -16.78 -6.87
C THR A 338 -12.33 -16.53 -5.41
N GLY A 339 -13.19 -17.40 -4.90
CA GLY A 339 -13.63 -17.41 -3.52
C GLY A 339 -14.78 -16.45 -3.22
N SER A 340 -15.15 -16.39 -1.96
CA SER A 340 -16.17 -15.50 -1.41
C SER A 340 -15.50 -14.47 -0.49
N ILE A 341 -15.33 -13.25 -0.96
CA ILE A 341 -14.50 -12.25 -0.30
C ILE A 341 -15.27 -11.05 0.21
N TYR A 342 -14.78 -10.47 1.29
CA TYR A 342 -15.12 -9.10 1.67
C TYR A 342 -14.33 -8.10 0.84
N LEU A 343 -14.93 -6.95 0.56
CA LEU A 343 -14.24 -5.74 0.09
C LEU A 343 -13.23 -5.25 1.15
N GLY A 344 -13.55 -5.43 2.43
CA GLY A 344 -12.62 -5.13 3.50
C GLY A 344 -13.09 -5.51 4.89
N ARG A 345 -12.12 -5.66 5.79
CA ARG A 345 -12.32 -5.92 7.22
C ARG A 345 -11.64 -4.84 8.05
N ALA A 346 -12.32 -4.36 9.08
CA ALA A 346 -11.91 -3.17 9.82
C ALA A 346 -10.78 -3.47 10.82
N TRP A 347 -9.55 -3.76 10.39
CA TRP A 347 -8.42 -4.03 11.28
C TRP A 347 -8.23 -2.90 12.31
N GLY A 348 -8.30 -1.64 11.86
CA GLY A 348 -8.33 -0.46 12.72
C GLY A 348 -9.76 -0.06 13.12
N PRO A 349 -9.97 0.50 14.33
CA PRO A 349 -11.30 0.89 14.80
C PRO A 349 -11.94 2.02 13.99
N ALA A 350 -11.15 2.82 13.28
CA ALA A 350 -11.64 3.88 12.40
C ALA A 350 -11.36 3.59 10.92
N SER A 351 -11.17 2.32 10.54
CA SER A 351 -10.82 1.89 9.17
C SER A 351 -11.58 2.64 8.07
N ARG A 352 -10.87 3.03 7.01
CA ARG A 352 -11.40 3.82 5.89
C ARG A 352 -10.97 3.26 4.55
N VAL A 353 -11.94 2.81 3.76
CA VAL A 353 -11.77 2.25 2.42
C VAL A 353 -12.91 2.73 1.53
N VAL A 354 -12.57 3.23 0.34
CA VAL A 354 -13.54 3.73 -0.64
C VAL A 354 -13.27 3.08 -1.99
N PHE A 355 -14.32 2.50 -2.60
CA PHE A 355 -14.29 2.06 -4.00
C PHE A 355 -15.13 3.00 -4.85
N SER A 356 -14.57 3.48 -5.95
CA SER A 356 -15.20 4.42 -6.88
C SER A 356 -15.04 3.94 -8.32
N PHE A 357 -16.14 3.90 -9.08
CA PHE A 357 -16.15 3.44 -10.48
C PHE A 357 -15.44 2.10 -10.69
N THR A 358 -15.52 1.21 -9.71
CA THR A 358 -14.80 -0.06 -9.71
C THR A 358 -15.73 -1.19 -10.13
N TYR A 359 -15.22 -2.08 -10.99
CA TYR A 359 -15.93 -3.30 -11.37
C TYR A 359 -15.75 -4.38 -10.30
N PHE A 360 -16.83 -5.05 -9.92
CA PHE A 360 -16.82 -6.20 -9.02
C PHE A 360 -17.34 -7.45 -9.74
N ALA A 361 -16.50 -8.47 -9.88
CA ALA A 361 -16.93 -9.82 -10.27
C ALA A 361 -17.83 -10.46 -9.19
N ASP A 362 -18.48 -11.57 -9.53
CA ASP A 362 -19.40 -12.31 -8.65
C ASP A 362 -18.65 -13.17 -7.60
N ILE A 363 -17.79 -12.50 -6.84
CA ILE A 363 -17.01 -13.07 -5.74
C ILE A 363 -17.16 -12.26 -4.45
N ILE A 364 -17.84 -11.10 -4.53
CA ILE A 364 -18.05 -10.22 -3.39
C ILE A 364 -19.23 -10.74 -2.58
N ARG A 365 -19.01 -10.97 -1.30
CA ARG A 365 -20.06 -11.33 -0.35
C ARG A 365 -21.20 -10.30 -0.35
N PRO A 366 -22.47 -10.71 -0.20
CA PRO A 366 -23.59 -9.79 -0.10
C PRO A 366 -23.37 -8.71 0.97
N GLU A 367 -22.86 -9.10 2.14
CA GLU A 367 -22.56 -8.20 3.26
C GLU A 367 -21.50 -7.14 2.88
N GLY A 368 -20.58 -7.48 1.97
CA GLY A 368 -19.53 -6.65 1.41
C GLY A 368 -18.40 -6.32 2.38
N TRP A 369 -18.68 -6.10 3.66
CA TRP A 369 -17.72 -5.64 4.65
C TRP A 369 -17.84 -6.37 5.98
N PHE A 370 -16.75 -6.39 6.75
CA PHE A 370 -16.70 -6.96 8.09
C PHE A 370 -16.14 -5.96 9.10
N ASP A 371 -16.77 -5.84 10.26
CA ASP A 371 -16.39 -4.89 11.32
C ASP A 371 -15.37 -5.48 12.31
N TRP A 372 -14.68 -6.56 11.92
CA TRP A 372 -13.77 -7.30 12.78
C TRP A 372 -14.45 -8.04 13.94
N GLY A 373 -15.77 -8.23 13.88
CA GLY A 373 -16.55 -8.80 15.00
C GLY A 373 -16.75 -7.82 16.15
N GLU A 374 -16.55 -6.52 15.91
CA GLU A 374 -16.66 -5.46 16.91
C GLU A 374 -17.65 -4.37 16.49
N SER A 375 -18.90 -4.51 16.91
CA SER A 375 -19.99 -3.61 16.53
C SER A 375 -19.73 -2.13 16.86
N LYS A 376 -18.91 -1.83 17.86
CA LYS A 376 -18.49 -0.45 18.17
C LYS A 376 -17.76 0.23 17.01
N ARG A 377 -17.04 -0.52 16.16
CA ARG A 377 -16.29 0.00 15.00
C ARG A 377 -17.23 0.52 13.92
N GLN A 378 -18.44 -0.01 13.82
CA GLN A 378 -19.45 0.40 12.84
C GLN A 378 -19.77 1.91 12.90
N LYS A 379 -19.57 2.55 14.06
CA LYS A 379 -19.79 4.00 14.27
C LYS A 379 -18.66 4.86 13.70
N THR A 380 -17.46 4.31 13.54
CA THR A 380 -16.22 5.06 13.26
C THR A 380 -15.57 4.68 11.93
N VAL A 381 -15.85 3.48 11.41
CA VAL A 381 -15.39 3.07 10.08
C VAL A 381 -16.04 3.90 8.97
N PHE A 382 -15.31 4.06 7.89
CA PHE A 382 -15.76 4.73 6.66
C PHE A 382 -15.56 3.76 5.50
N TYR A 383 -16.55 2.89 5.28
CA TYR A 383 -16.58 1.96 4.15
C TYR A 383 -17.64 2.39 3.17
N ALA A 384 -17.21 2.64 1.94
CA ALA A 384 -18.06 3.29 0.97
C ALA A 384 -17.86 2.81 -0.46
N GLU A 385 -18.96 2.77 -1.20
CA GLU A 385 -19.01 2.48 -2.62
C GLU A 385 -19.60 3.70 -3.35
N TYR A 386 -19.02 4.06 -4.49
CA TYR A 386 -19.50 5.14 -5.36
C TYR A 386 -19.50 4.68 -6.82
N LYS A 387 -20.70 4.57 -7.42
CA LYS A 387 -20.88 4.19 -8.84
C LYS A 387 -20.07 2.93 -9.23
N CYS A 388 -19.95 1.96 -8.31
CA CYS A 388 -19.37 0.64 -8.61
C CYS A 388 -20.40 -0.20 -9.39
N TYR A 389 -19.91 -1.15 -10.18
CA TYR A 389 -20.73 -1.90 -11.14
C TYR A 389 -20.23 -3.35 -11.28
N GLY A 390 -20.99 -4.18 -11.99
CA GLY A 390 -20.71 -5.60 -12.15
C GLY A 390 -21.57 -6.48 -11.22
N PRO A 391 -21.54 -7.81 -11.39
CA PRO A 391 -22.41 -8.72 -10.65
C PRO A 391 -22.20 -8.67 -9.13
N GLY A 392 -20.97 -8.43 -8.65
CA GLY A 392 -20.67 -8.31 -7.21
C GLY A 392 -21.04 -6.95 -6.59
N SER A 393 -21.55 -6.00 -7.39
CA SER A 393 -21.90 -4.66 -6.91
C SER A 393 -23.34 -4.53 -6.42
N ASN A 394 -24.14 -5.61 -6.39
CA ASN A 394 -25.45 -5.55 -5.74
C ASN A 394 -25.28 -5.21 -4.26
N ARG A 395 -26.00 -4.17 -3.81
CA ARG A 395 -25.92 -3.66 -2.44
C ARG A 395 -27.10 -4.04 -1.54
N ASP A 396 -28.10 -4.77 -2.03
CA ASP A 396 -29.30 -5.12 -1.27
C ASP A 396 -28.97 -5.90 0.02
N GLY A 397 -27.89 -6.69 0.00
CA GLY A 397 -27.40 -7.46 1.16
C GLY A 397 -26.27 -6.78 1.95
N ARG A 398 -25.86 -5.55 1.61
CA ARG A 398 -24.72 -4.90 2.27
C ARG A 398 -25.03 -4.62 3.73
N VAL A 399 -24.01 -4.68 4.56
CA VAL A 399 -24.12 -4.27 5.96
C VAL A 399 -24.69 -2.84 6.07
N PRO A 400 -25.65 -2.57 6.99
CA PRO A 400 -26.37 -1.28 7.04
C PRO A 400 -25.47 -0.06 7.32
N TRP A 401 -24.31 -0.29 7.93
CA TRP A 401 -23.34 0.75 8.27
C TRP A 401 -22.35 1.08 7.13
N SER A 402 -22.41 0.36 6.00
CA SER A 402 -21.69 0.73 4.77
C SER A 402 -22.38 1.88 4.05
N ARG A 403 -21.63 2.68 3.30
CA ARG A 403 -22.11 3.95 2.73
C ARG A 403 -22.21 3.89 1.21
N VAL A 404 -23.26 4.50 0.68
CA VAL A 404 -23.27 4.96 -0.73
C VAL A 404 -22.90 6.43 -0.71
N LEU A 405 -21.87 6.81 -1.45
CA LEU A 405 -21.50 8.22 -1.52
C LEU A 405 -22.34 8.94 -2.57
N THR A 406 -22.68 10.18 -2.28
CA THR A 406 -23.09 11.15 -3.31
C THR A 406 -21.87 11.65 -4.08
N ASP A 407 -22.09 12.33 -5.20
CA ASP A 407 -21.02 12.94 -6.01
C ASP A 407 -20.15 13.89 -5.17
N SER A 408 -20.75 14.69 -4.29
CA SER A 408 -20.01 15.62 -3.40
C SER A 408 -19.18 14.89 -2.34
N GLN A 409 -19.72 13.81 -1.76
CA GLN A 409 -19.02 13.00 -0.76
C GLN A 409 -17.89 12.18 -1.38
N ALA A 410 -18.05 11.75 -2.63
CA ALA A 410 -17.03 10.98 -3.35
C ALA A 410 -15.85 11.85 -3.80
N LYS A 411 -16.09 13.10 -4.20
CA LYS A 411 -15.11 14.02 -4.79
C LYS A 411 -13.70 13.95 -4.17
N PRO A 412 -13.51 14.00 -2.83
CA PRO A 412 -12.17 13.98 -2.23
C PRO A 412 -11.35 12.70 -2.49
N PHE A 413 -12.00 11.60 -2.91
CA PHE A 413 -11.38 10.29 -3.16
C PHE A 413 -11.12 10.02 -4.64
N LEU A 414 -11.58 10.90 -5.55
CA LEU A 414 -11.58 10.67 -7.01
C LEU A 414 -10.35 11.22 -7.74
N HIS A 415 -9.34 11.71 -7.02
CA HIS A 415 -8.18 12.35 -7.64
C HIS A 415 -6.93 12.30 -6.73
N THR A 416 -5.79 12.66 -7.31
CA THR A 416 -4.47 12.70 -6.64
C THR A 416 -4.41 13.60 -5.42
N GLY A 417 -5.24 14.65 -5.35
CA GLY A 417 -5.41 15.44 -4.14
C GLY A 417 -5.77 14.61 -2.88
N PHE A 418 -6.38 13.42 -3.03
CA PHE A 418 -6.57 12.49 -1.91
C PHE A 418 -5.25 12.12 -1.24
N ILE A 419 -4.13 12.12 -1.95
CA ILE A 419 -2.78 11.80 -1.45
C ILE A 419 -1.84 13.00 -1.52
N ASN A 420 -2.38 14.22 -1.68
CA ASN A 420 -1.61 15.43 -1.97
C ASN A 420 -0.64 15.24 -3.15
N GLY A 421 -1.04 14.47 -4.16
CA GLY A 421 -0.16 14.04 -5.25
C GLY A 421 0.41 15.20 -6.07
N GLU A 422 -0.27 16.35 -6.13
CA GLU A 422 0.22 17.55 -6.80
C GLU A 422 1.54 18.07 -6.20
N GLN A 423 1.81 17.75 -4.93
CA GLN A 423 3.01 18.18 -4.22
C GLN A 423 4.25 17.32 -4.53
N TRP A 424 4.08 16.07 -4.97
CA TRP A 424 5.18 15.11 -4.99
C TRP A 424 5.24 14.18 -6.20
N LEU A 425 4.12 13.89 -6.87
CA LEU A 425 4.10 12.97 -8.02
C LEU A 425 4.88 13.50 -9.23
N ASN A 426 5.05 14.82 -9.36
CA ASN A 426 5.87 15.41 -10.43
C ASN A 426 7.36 15.03 -10.32
N SER A 427 7.79 14.54 -9.15
CA SER A 427 9.16 14.10 -8.87
C SER A 427 9.34 12.57 -8.91
N ALA A 428 8.27 11.83 -9.22
CA ALA A 428 8.18 10.37 -9.11
C ALA A 428 8.44 9.63 -10.42
#